data_AF-A4A0E2-F1
#
_entry.id   AF-A4A0E2-F1
#
_cell.length_a   1.000
_cell.length_b   1.000
_cell.length_c   1.000
_cell.angle_alpha   90.00
_cell.angle_beta   90.00
_cell.angle_gamma   90.00
#
_symmetry.space_group_name_H-M   'P 1'
#
loop_
_entity.id
_entity.type
_entity.pdbx_description
1 polymer ?
#
loop_
_entity_poly.entity_id
_entity_poly.type
_entity_poly.pdbx_seq_one_letter_code
_entity_poly.pdbx_strand_id
1 'polypeptide(L)'
;MNLPFASPHEVAKQLKQHYFPRLHVLPYNRFRVADSTHWWLAPTGAKAAFQHGKLMLTQIDVLVKSGELFCGWNVEKGLLHPGSWQASNVMDSSWYWHSFLTFTGSELEEMIADAREATDKDLQIYVAATIPGQSPAAVVLNVDGSRLKPAAYEASDGILIEVARSGTLNELMAALRNLNGTATAWHWMDVVIGQTFTLDKTGADQTPKCAKFLRAFMPWVRA
;
A
#
# COMPACT_ATOMS: atom_id res chain seq x y z
N MET A 1 16.37 -3.21 -7.94
CA MET A 1 17.03 -2.03 -7.34
C MET A 1 17.43 -2.35 -5.91
N ASN A 2 18.48 -1.73 -5.37
CA ASN A 2 19.03 -2.04 -4.04
C ASN A 2 18.94 -0.87 -3.05
N LEU A 3 18.68 -1.20 -1.79
CA LEU A 3 18.70 -0.30 -0.66
C LEU A 3 19.70 -0.84 0.38
N PRO A 4 20.72 -0.07 0.78
CA PRO A 4 21.85 -0.57 1.57
C PRO A 4 21.54 -0.62 3.08
N PHE A 5 20.42 -1.25 3.45
CA PHE A 5 19.89 -1.27 4.81
C PHE A 5 19.51 -2.68 5.25
N ALA A 6 19.44 -2.89 6.57
CA ALA A 6 19.04 -4.18 7.15
C ALA A 6 17.52 -4.37 7.20
N SER A 7 16.76 -3.27 7.25
CA SER A 7 15.37 -3.33 7.65
C SER A 7 14.52 -2.21 7.04
N PRO A 8 13.18 -2.41 6.94
CA PRO A 8 12.25 -1.36 6.53
C PRO A 8 12.35 -0.10 7.40
N HIS A 9 12.62 -0.27 8.70
CA HIS A 9 12.74 0.84 9.64
C HIS A 9 13.93 1.74 9.31
N GLU A 10 15.10 1.16 9.02
CA GLU A 10 16.29 1.91 8.61
C GLU A 10 16.00 2.69 7.33
N VAL A 11 15.37 2.06 6.33
CA VAL A 11 14.98 2.72 5.07
C VAL A 11 14.02 3.87 5.35
N ALA A 12 12.97 3.66 6.15
CA ALA A 12 11.98 4.68 6.48
C ALA A 12 12.62 5.89 7.18
N LYS A 13 13.53 5.67 8.13
CA LYS A 13 14.27 6.75 8.80
C LYS A 13 15.10 7.56 7.81
N GLN A 14 15.81 6.89 6.92
CA GLN A 14 16.67 7.54 5.92
C GLN A 14 15.84 8.37 4.92
N LEU A 15 14.75 7.79 4.41
CA LEU A 15 13.83 8.49 3.52
C LEU A 15 13.19 9.71 4.19
N LYS A 16 12.73 9.59 5.44
CA LYS A 16 12.24 10.72 6.22
C LYS A 16 13.30 11.81 6.34
N GLN A 17 14.50 11.45 6.79
CA GLN A 17 15.55 12.42 7.10
C GLN A 17 15.98 13.23 5.89
N HIS A 18 16.09 12.59 4.72
CA HIS A 18 16.72 13.20 3.54
C HIS A 18 15.75 13.63 2.45
N TYR A 19 14.57 13.01 2.33
CA TYR A 19 13.69 13.21 1.17
C TYR A 19 12.27 13.64 1.54
N PHE A 20 11.78 13.22 2.71
CA PHE A 20 10.42 13.47 3.18
C PHE A 20 10.39 14.00 4.63
N PRO A 21 11.03 15.14 4.93
CA PRO A 21 11.24 15.61 6.31
C PRO A 21 9.94 15.92 7.08
N ARG A 22 8.83 16.15 6.35
CA ARG A 22 7.51 16.45 6.92
C ARG A 22 6.68 15.20 7.26
N LEU A 23 7.11 14.01 6.83
CA LEU A 23 6.40 12.78 7.13
C LEU A 23 6.85 12.18 8.46
N HIS A 24 5.98 11.36 9.05
CA HIS A 24 6.19 10.65 10.30
C HIS A 24 6.50 9.18 10.03
N VAL A 25 7.56 8.65 10.65
CA VAL A 25 7.91 7.23 10.59
C VAL A 25 7.10 6.51 11.67
N LEU A 26 6.22 5.61 11.26
CA LEU A 26 5.32 4.88 12.16
C LEU A 26 5.39 3.36 11.88
N PRO A 27 5.49 2.50 12.90
CA PRO A 27 5.34 1.06 12.72
C PRO A 27 3.87 0.69 12.56
N TYR A 28 3.58 -0.38 11.80
CA TYR A 28 2.21 -0.94 11.69
C TYR A 28 1.64 -1.29 13.08
N ASN A 29 2.44 -2.01 13.87
CA ASN A 29 2.08 -2.39 15.23
C ASN A 29 2.97 -1.65 16.24
N ARG A 30 2.42 -0.61 16.86
CA ARG A 30 3.10 0.19 17.90
C ARG A 30 3.56 -0.59 19.13
N PHE A 31 2.99 -1.78 19.38
CA PHE A 31 3.36 -2.63 20.51
C PHE A 31 4.48 -3.62 20.16
N ARG A 32 4.83 -3.75 18.87
CA ARG A 32 5.87 -4.65 18.36
C ARG A 32 6.81 -3.91 17.41
N VAL A 33 7.36 -2.79 17.86
CA VAL A 33 8.20 -1.91 17.03
C VAL A 33 9.48 -2.61 16.57
N ALA A 34 10.16 -3.33 17.48
CA ALA A 34 11.43 -3.99 17.19
C ALA A 34 11.30 -5.10 16.12
N ASP A 35 10.16 -5.78 16.08
CA ASP A 35 9.90 -6.89 15.17
C ASP A 35 9.13 -6.44 13.92
N SER A 36 8.90 -5.13 13.76
CA SER A 36 7.98 -4.65 12.74
C SER A 36 8.61 -4.75 11.35
N THR A 37 8.02 -5.59 10.50
CA THR A 37 8.34 -5.73 9.08
C THR A 37 7.54 -4.77 8.20
N HIS A 38 6.79 -3.84 8.79
CA HIS A 38 5.89 -2.94 8.07
C HIS A 38 5.90 -1.55 8.70
N TRP A 39 6.32 -0.57 7.91
CA TRP A 39 6.51 0.80 8.33
C TRP A 39 5.84 1.76 7.36
N TRP A 40 5.33 2.86 7.91
CA TRP A 40 4.73 3.95 7.15
C TRP A 40 5.59 5.20 7.22
N LEU A 41 5.54 5.98 6.12
CA LEU A 41 5.78 7.42 6.16
C LEU A 41 4.43 8.10 5.99
N ALA A 42 3.87 8.55 7.10
CA ALA A 42 2.52 9.10 7.17
C ALA A 42 2.53 10.64 7.23
N PRO A 43 1.49 11.31 6.71
CA PRO A 43 1.38 12.77 6.77
C PRO A 43 1.12 13.30 8.19
N THR A 44 0.66 12.44 9.10
CA THR A 44 0.43 12.75 10.50
C THR A 44 1.19 11.77 11.40
N GLY A 45 1.57 12.22 12.59
CA GLY A 45 2.11 11.34 13.64
C GLY A 45 1.02 10.61 14.42
N ALA A 46 -0.25 10.75 14.01
CA ALA A 46 -1.37 10.16 14.72
C ALA A 46 -1.40 8.64 14.53
N LYS A 47 -1.90 7.94 15.55
CA LYS A 47 -2.09 6.48 15.53
C LYS A 47 -3.04 6.03 14.41
N ALA A 48 -4.00 6.89 14.03
CA ALA A 48 -4.99 6.64 12.99
C ALA A 48 -4.46 6.90 11.57
N ALA A 49 -3.20 6.54 11.28
CA ALA A 49 -2.61 6.69 9.94
C ALA A 49 -3.44 6.01 8.84
N PHE A 50 -4.33 5.10 9.22
CA PHE A 50 -5.32 4.45 8.38
C PHE A 50 -6.26 5.39 7.62
N GLN A 51 -6.50 6.61 8.13
CA GLN A 51 -7.38 7.60 7.49
C GLN A 51 -6.76 8.27 6.26
N HIS A 52 -5.46 8.06 6.03
CA HIS A 52 -4.66 8.81 5.08
C HIS A 52 -4.06 7.90 4.00
N GLY A 53 -3.86 8.47 2.81
CA GLY A 53 -2.87 7.95 1.87
C GLY A 53 -1.47 8.13 2.46
N LYS A 54 -0.65 7.08 2.43
CA LYS A 54 0.68 7.06 3.07
C LYS A 54 1.68 6.24 2.27
N LEU A 55 2.96 6.55 2.43
CA LEU A 55 4.00 5.68 1.86
C LEU A 55 4.19 4.48 2.79
N MET A 56 4.46 3.34 2.19
CA MET A 56 4.57 2.06 2.88
C MET A 56 5.88 1.37 2.51
N LEU A 57 6.53 0.79 3.52
CA LEU A 57 7.73 -0.02 3.40
C LEU A 57 7.48 -1.33 4.14
N THR A 58 7.40 -2.45 3.41
CA THR A 58 7.00 -3.71 4.02
C THR A 58 7.72 -4.94 3.49
N GLN A 59 7.86 -5.94 4.35
CA GLN A 59 8.33 -7.28 4.01
C GLN A 59 7.23 -8.34 4.23
N ILE A 60 5.97 -8.02 3.92
CA ILE A 60 4.90 -9.03 3.96
C ILE A 60 5.15 -10.07 2.86
N ASP A 61 5.14 -11.34 3.24
CA ASP A 61 5.56 -12.47 2.40
C ASP A 61 4.84 -12.59 1.05
N VAL A 62 3.57 -12.16 0.95
CA VAL A 62 2.83 -12.17 -0.32
C VAL A 62 3.38 -11.18 -1.35
N LEU A 63 4.08 -10.13 -0.89
CA LEU A 63 4.62 -9.06 -1.72
C LEU A 63 6.12 -9.22 -2.02
N VAL A 64 6.86 -9.93 -1.18
CA VAL A 64 8.33 -9.95 -1.21
C VAL A 64 8.90 -11.33 -0.94
N LYS A 65 10.12 -11.56 -1.43
CA LYS A 65 10.96 -12.68 -0.99
C LYS A 65 11.85 -12.25 0.17
N SER A 66 12.46 -13.24 0.83
CA SER A 66 13.50 -12.99 1.84
C SER A 66 14.61 -12.10 1.25
N GLY A 67 14.99 -11.06 1.98
CA GLY A 67 15.97 -10.05 1.52
C GLY A 67 15.38 -8.96 0.61
N GLU A 68 14.07 -8.94 0.37
CA GLU A 68 13.41 -7.87 -0.37
C GLU A 68 12.55 -6.98 0.56
N LEU A 69 12.23 -5.80 0.04
CA LEU A 69 11.39 -4.78 0.64
C LEU A 69 10.44 -4.23 -0.43
N PHE A 70 9.14 -4.27 -0.17
CA PHE A 70 8.17 -3.58 -0.99
C PHE A 70 8.08 -2.13 -0.54
N CYS A 71 8.23 -1.21 -1.48
CA CYS A 71 8.04 0.23 -1.27
C CYS A 71 6.90 0.71 -2.15
N GLY A 72 6.00 1.54 -1.63
CA GLY A 72 4.88 2.05 -2.40
C GLY A 72 3.99 3.02 -1.63
N TRP A 73 2.79 3.20 -2.14
CA TRP A 73 1.71 3.96 -1.54
C TRP A 73 0.59 3.03 -1.08
N ASN A 74 0.03 3.29 0.11
CA ASN A 74 -1.07 2.52 0.71
C ASN A 74 -2.26 3.44 0.99
N VAL A 75 -3.46 2.97 0.63
CA VAL A 75 -4.76 3.49 1.05
C VAL A 75 -5.55 2.39 1.72
N GLU A 76 -6.15 2.70 2.86
CA GLU A 76 -6.92 1.73 3.64
C GLU A 76 -8.41 2.06 3.67
N LYS A 77 -9.23 1.02 3.56
CA LYS A 77 -10.66 1.02 3.88
C LYS A 77 -10.83 0.50 5.30
N GLY A 78 -11.46 1.31 6.15
CA GLY A 78 -11.92 0.89 7.47
C GLY A 78 -13.21 0.08 7.44
N LEU A 79 -13.76 -0.14 8.63
CA LEU A 79 -15.05 -0.80 8.82
C LEU A 79 -16.19 0.18 8.59
N LEU A 80 -17.36 -0.31 8.18
CA LEU A 80 -18.58 0.52 8.14
C LEU A 80 -19.32 0.55 9.47
N HIS A 81 -19.05 -0.42 10.35
CA HIS A 81 -19.66 -0.52 11.67
C HIS A 81 -18.62 -0.90 12.74
N PRO A 82 -18.77 -0.40 13.97
CA PRO A 82 -17.92 -0.79 15.09
C PRO A 82 -18.27 -2.23 15.47
N GLY A 83 -17.47 -3.19 15.00
CA GLY A 83 -17.55 -4.58 15.43
C GLY A 83 -16.78 -4.79 16.73
N SER A 84 -15.97 -5.85 16.78
CA SER A 84 -14.99 -6.06 17.85
C SER A 84 -13.79 -5.09 17.81
N TRP A 85 -13.76 -4.14 16.87
CA TRP A 85 -12.67 -3.21 16.64
C TRP A 85 -12.93 -1.84 17.30
N GLN A 86 -11.86 -1.06 17.50
CA GLN A 86 -11.96 0.28 18.08
C GLN A 86 -12.82 1.18 17.19
N ALA A 87 -13.58 2.11 17.79
CA ALA A 87 -14.41 3.06 17.04
C ALA A 87 -13.59 3.89 16.02
N SER A 88 -12.31 4.13 16.30
CA SER A 88 -11.36 4.77 15.38
C SER A 88 -11.10 4.02 14.07
N ASN A 89 -11.55 2.76 13.97
CA ASN A 89 -11.39 1.92 12.79
C ASN A 89 -12.65 1.91 11.93
N VAL A 90 -13.72 2.58 12.38
CA VAL A 90 -14.92 2.82 11.58
C VAL A 90 -14.66 4.03 10.70
N MET A 91 -14.92 3.88 9.41
CA MET A 91 -14.77 4.98 8.46
C MET A 91 -15.80 6.06 8.73
N ASP A 92 -15.34 7.30 8.63
CA ASP A 92 -16.19 8.47 8.47
C ASP A 92 -15.81 9.19 7.16
N SER A 93 -16.54 10.26 6.83
CA SER A 93 -16.35 11.00 5.58
C SER A 93 -14.96 11.64 5.41
N SER A 94 -14.15 11.72 6.46
CA SER A 94 -12.78 12.26 6.39
C SER A 94 -11.76 11.27 5.86
N TRP A 95 -12.09 9.98 5.79
CA TRP A 95 -11.14 8.96 5.35
C TRP A 95 -10.82 9.11 3.86
N TYR A 96 -9.52 9.08 3.55
CA TYR A 96 -9.01 9.22 2.19
C TYR A 96 -9.56 8.15 1.24
N TRP A 97 -9.96 6.98 1.75
CA TRP A 97 -10.66 5.94 0.98
C TRP A 97 -11.79 6.49 0.10
N HIS A 98 -12.59 7.42 0.61
CA HIS A 98 -13.69 8.02 -0.14
C HIS A 98 -13.20 8.83 -1.35
N SER A 99 -12.10 9.56 -1.20
CA SER A 99 -11.47 10.31 -2.29
C SER A 99 -10.76 9.38 -3.26
N PHE A 100 -10.10 8.34 -2.76
CA PHE A 100 -9.45 7.33 -3.61
C PHE A 100 -10.45 6.65 -4.54
N LEU A 101 -11.64 6.31 -4.06
CA LEU A 101 -12.68 5.69 -4.87
C LEU A 101 -13.23 6.60 -5.98
N THR A 102 -12.90 7.90 -6.02
CA THR A 102 -13.29 8.75 -7.16
C THR A 102 -12.36 8.59 -8.35
N PHE A 103 -11.15 8.05 -8.17
CA PHE A 103 -10.13 7.96 -9.21
C PHE A 103 -10.62 7.16 -10.42
N THR A 104 -10.36 7.68 -11.61
CA THR A 104 -10.47 6.98 -12.87
C THR A 104 -9.27 6.06 -13.08
N GLY A 105 -9.40 5.05 -13.95
CA GLY A 105 -8.25 4.22 -14.31
C GLY A 105 -7.12 5.02 -14.97
N SER A 106 -7.44 6.10 -15.70
CA SER A 106 -6.45 7.00 -16.29
C SER A 106 -5.65 7.78 -15.24
N GLU A 107 -6.29 8.27 -14.18
CA GLU A 107 -5.58 8.91 -13.06
C GLU A 107 -4.62 7.92 -12.36
N LEU A 108 -5.01 6.64 -12.22
CA LEU A 108 -4.09 5.62 -11.72
C LEU A 108 -2.95 5.34 -12.70
N GLU A 109 -3.24 5.30 -14.00
CA GLU A 109 -2.25 5.05 -15.04
C GLU A 109 -1.18 6.13 -15.06
N GLU A 110 -1.57 7.41 -15.00
CA GLU A 110 -0.66 8.55 -14.92
C GLU A 110 0.22 8.48 -13.66
N MET A 111 -0.38 8.23 -12.50
CA MET A 111 0.35 8.04 -11.25
C MET A 111 1.39 6.90 -11.34
N ILE A 112 0.99 5.77 -11.94
CA ILE A 112 1.87 4.60 -12.10
C ILE A 112 2.99 4.89 -13.10
N ALA A 113 2.69 5.61 -14.19
CA ALA A 113 3.67 6.03 -15.18
C ALA A 113 4.73 6.95 -14.56
N ASP A 114 4.31 7.97 -13.81
CA ASP A 114 5.21 8.88 -13.09
C ASP A 114 6.13 8.14 -12.12
N ALA A 115 5.57 7.17 -11.37
CA ALA A 115 6.35 6.35 -10.47
C ALA A 115 7.36 5.48 -11.24
N ARG A 116 6.96 4.89 -12.37
CA ARG A 116 7.80 4.01 -13.20
C ARG A 116 9.01 4.74 -13.80
N GLU A 117 8.97 6.06 -14.00
CA GLU A 117 10.13 6.83 -14.50
C GLU A 117 11.37 6.80 -13.57
N ALA A 118 11.19 6.37 -12.33
CA ALA A 118 12.28 6.25 -11.36
C ALA A 118 12.81 4.81 -11.24
N THR A 119 12.25 3.86 -11.99
CA THR A 119 12.32 2.43 -11.69
C THR A 119 12.54 1.62 -12.95
N ASP A 120 13.32 0.54 -12.81
CA ASP A 120 13.62 -0.34 -13.94
C ASP A 120 12.64 -1.53 -14.03
N LYS A 121 11.61 -1.54 -13.18
CA LYS A 121 10.60 -2.60 -13.05
C LYS A 121 9.20 -2.02 -13.12
N ASP A 122 8.29 -2.86 -13.59
CA ASP A 122 6.85 -2.62 -13.53
C ASP A 122 6.35 -2.61 -12.08
N LEU A 123 5.32 -1.80 -11.85
CA LEU A 123 4.66 -1.71 -10.56
C LEU A 123 3.69 -2.87 -10.36
N GLN A 124 3.38 -3.11 -9.10
CA GLN A 124 2.40 -4.07 -8.65
C GLN A 124 1.31 -3.35 -7.86
N ILE A 125 0.09 -3.85 -7.99
CA ILE A 125 -1.04 -3.49 -7.14
C ILE A 125 -1.35 -4.67 -6.25
N TYR A 126 -1.33 -4.44 -4.94
CA TYR A 126 -1.75 -5.39 -3.95
C TYR A 126 -3.05 -4.93 -3.32
N VAL A 127 -4.00 -5.84 -3.24
CA VAL A 127 -5.28 -5.61 -2.56
C VAL A 127 -5.46 -6.71 -1.53
N ALA A 128 -5.64 -6.33 -0.28
CA ALA A 128 -6.01 -7.26 0.78
C ALA A 128 -7.35 -6.91 1.39
N ALA A 129 -8.06 -7.92 1.86
CA ALA A 129 -9.30 -7.80 2.59
C ALA A 129 -9.25 -8.73 3.80
N THR A 130 -9.46 -8.19 5.00
CA THR A 130 -9.35 -8.93 6.25
C THR A 130 -10.58 -8.73 7.10
N ILE A 131 -11.18 -9.84 7.54
CA ILE A 131 -12.14 -9.82 8.64
C ILE A 131 -11.35 -9.96 9.95
N PRO A 132 -11.65 -9.16 10.98
CA PRO A 132 -11.11 -9.32 12.33
C PRO A 132 -10.99 -10.77 12.80
N GLY A 133 -9.77 -11.22 13.11
CA GLY A 133 -9.51 -12.56 13.63
C GLY A 133 -9.51 -13.68 12.58
N GLN A 134 -9.58 -13.34 11.29
CA GLN A 134 -9.50 -14.29 10.19
C GLN A 134 -8.26 -14.05 9.32
N SER A 135 -7.90 -15.05 8.52
CA SER A 135 -6.86 -14.91 7.51
C SER A 135 -7.30 -13.94 6.40
N PRO A 136 -6.41 -13.06 5.92
CA PRO A 136 -6.73 -12.14 4.82
C PRO A 136 -7.00 -12.89 3.52
N ALA A 137 -7.89 -12.35 2.68
CA ALA A 137 -7.84 -12.57 1.25
C ALA A 137 -6.85 -11.56 0.65
N ALA A 138 -6.07 -11.96 -0.35
CA ALA A 138 -5.06 -11.10 -0.96
C ALA A 138 -4.95 -11.34 -2.47
N VAL A 139 -4.82 -10.27 -3.24
CA VAL A 139 -4.57 -10.27 -4.68
C VAL A 139 -3.32 -9.45 -4.96
N VAL A 140 -2.45 -9.94 -5.84
CA VAL A 140 -1.35 -9.16 -6.44
C VAL A 140 -1.58 -9.12 -7.94
N LEU A 141 -1.59 -7.92 -8.52
CA LEU A 141 -1.69 -7.66 -9.95
C LEU A 141 -0.39 -6.98 -10.42
N ASN A 142 0.22 -7.48 -11.49
CA ASN A 142 1.30 -6.77 -12.19
C ASN A 142 0.69 -5.77 -13.17
N VAL A 143 1.28 -4.59 -13.27
CA VAL A 143 0.80 -3.49 -14.13
C VAL A 143 1.67 -3.37 -15.37
N ASP A 144 1.07 -3.40 -16.55
CA ASP A 144 1.70 -3.17 -17.85
C ASP A 144 0.92 -2.09 -18.62
N GLY A 145 1.31 -0.83 -18.40
CA GLY A 145 0.52 0.33 -18.82
C GLY A 145 -0.85 0.32 -18.13
N SER A 146 -1.93 0.42 -18.91
CA SER A 146 -3.31 0.29 -18.43
C SER A 146 -3.76 -1.15 -18.12
N ARG A 147 -2.98 -2.16 -18.52
CA ARG A 147 -3.36 -3.58 -18.40
C ARG A 147 -2.89 -4.17 -17.08
N LEU A 148 -3.68 -5.07 -16.55
CA LEU A 148 -3.42 -5.81 -15.31
C LEU A 148 -3.30 -7.29 -15.59
N LYS A 149 -2.34 -7.94 -14.93
CA LYS A 149 -2.15 -9.40 -14.98
C LYS A 149 -2.09 -9.95 -13.55
N PRO A 150 -2.93 -10.93 -13.19
CA PRO A 150 -2.83 -11.58 -11.89
C PRO A 150 -1.47 -12.23 -11.69
N ALA A 151 -0.82 -11.91 -10.58
CA ALA A 151 0.46 -12.47 -10.16
C ALA A 151 0.27 -13.50 -9.03
N ALA A 152 -0.62 -13.19 -8.09
CA ALA A 152 -0.98 -14.07 -6.99
C ALA A 152 -2.44 -13.82 -6.56
N TYR A 153 -3.11 -14.86 -6.08
CA TYR A 153 -4.41 -14.76 -5.45
C TYR A 153 -4.53 -15.76 -4.31
N GLU A 154 -4.75 -15.26 -3.11
CA GLU A 154 -5.05 -16.02 -1.90
C GLU A 154 -6.51 -15.78 -1.52
N ALA A 155 -7.34 -16.81 -1.68
CA ALA A 155 -8.78 -16.73 -1.44
C ALA A 155 -9.12 -17.31 -0.06
N SER A 156 -9.51 -16.46 0.89
CA SER A 156 -10.09 -16.91 2.16
C SER A 156 -11.62 -17.01 2.10
N ASP A 157 -12.29 -16.05 1.45
CA ASP A 157 -13.77 -15.97 1.38
C ASP A 157 -14.32 -15.51 0.02
N GLY A 158 -13.47 -15.41 -1.01
CA GLY A 158 -13.85 -15.00 -2.36
C GLY A 158 -14.15 -13.51 -2.54
N ILE A 159 -14.02 -12.67 -1.50
CA ILE A 159 -14.42 -11.26 -1.55
C ILE A 159 -13.68 -10.45 -2.63
N LEU A 160 -12.45 -10.85 -2.95
CA LEU A 160 -11.59 -10.18 -3.94
C LEU A 160 -11.66 -10.80 -5.36
N ILE A 161 -12.64 -11.66 -5.66
CA ILE A 161 -12.67 -12.36 -6.96
C ILE A 161 -12.75 -11.41 -8.16
N GLU A 162 -13.53 -10.33 -8.06
CA GLU A 162 -13.67 -9.34 -9.15
C GLU A 162 -12.41 -8.48 -9.29
N VAL A 163 -11.73 -8.20 -8.18
CA VAL A 163 -10.40 -7.54 -8.19
C VAL A 163 -9.39 -8.44 -8.90
N ALA A 164 -9.37 -9.74 -8.58
CA ALA A 164 -8.47 -10.71 -9.20
C ALA A 164 -8.73 -10.90 -10.71
N ARG A 165 -9.95 -10.64 -11.18
CA ARG A 165 -10.35 -10.73 -12.59
C ARG A 165 -10.15 -9.45 -13.39
N SER A 166 -9.84 -8.34 -12.72
CA SER A 166 -9.66 -7.05 -13.38
C SER A 166 -8.47 -7.12 -14.35
N GLY A 167 -8.74 -6.91 -15.65
CA GLY A 167 -7.74 -6.89 -16.71
C GLY A 167 -7.25 -5.47 -17.05
N THR A 168 -7.93 -4.45 -16.53
CA THR A 168 -7.56 -3.03 -16.71
C THR A 168 -7.69 -2.22 -15.42
N LEU A 169 -7.02 -1.07 -15.35
CA LEU A 169 -7.15 -0.15 -14.21
C LEU A 169 -8.58 0.38 -14.03
N ASN A 170 -9.36 0.54 -15.10
CA ASN A 170 -10.76 0.93 -15.02
C ASN A 170 -11.62 -0.15 -14.37
N GLU A 171 -11.44 -1.42 -14.77
CA GLU A 171 -12.12 -2.56 -14.16
C GLU A 171 -11.74 -2.71 -12.69
N LEU A 172 -10.47 -2.52 -12.35
CA LEU A 172 -10.00 -2.52 -10.96
C LEU A 172 -10.72 -1.46 -10.13
N MET A 173 -10.78 -0.22 -10.62
CA MET A 173 -11.48 0.86 -9.88
C MET A 173 -12.97 0.60 -9.77
N ALA A 174 -13.61 -0.02 -10.76
CA ALA A 174 -15.01 -0.44 -10.66
C ALA A 174 -15.19 -1.53 -9.59
N ALA A 175 -14.31 -2.54 -9.58
CA ALA A 175 -14.32 -3.59 -8.56
C ALA A 175 -14.12 -3.03 -7.15
N LEU A 176 -13.15 -2.13 -6.94
CA LEU A 176 -12.90 -1.48 -5.66
C LEU A 176 -14.10 -0.65 -5.17
N ARG A 177 -14.82 0.04 -6.07
CA ARG A 177 -16.06 0.75 -5.73
C ARG A 177 -17.17 -0.20 -5.29
N ASN A 178 -17.29 -1.37 -5.93
CA ASN A 178 -18.27 -2.39 -5.52
C ASN A 178 -17.95 -2.98 -4.13
N LEU A 179 -16.68 -2.95 -3.73
CA LEU A 179 -16.25 -3.31 -2.38
C LEU A 179 -16.50 -2.22 -1.33
N ASN A 180 -17.18 -1.13 -1.67
CA ASN A 180 -17.57 -0.07 -0.75
C ASN A 180 -19.06 -0.14 -0.41
N GLY A 181 -19.47 -1.20 0.30
CA GLY A 181 -20.87 -1.43 0.62
C GLY A 181 -21.09 -2.33 1.83
N THR A 182 -22.35 -2.66 2.12
CA THR A 182 -22.74 -3.44 3.30
C THR A 182 -22.18 -4.86 3.28
N ALA A 183 -21.97 -5.45 2.10
CA ALA A 183 -21.37 -6.78 1.96
C ALA A 183 -19.92 -6.86 2.47
N THR A 184 -19.20 -5.73 2.46
CA THR A 184 -17.82 -5.58 2.93
C THR A 184 -17.72 -4.71 4.19
N ALA A 185 -18.85 -4.55 4.91
CA ALA A 185 -18.94 -3.69 6.09
C ALA A 185 -17.92 -4.05 7.18
N TRP A 186 -17.54 -5.32 7.24
CA TRP A 186 -16.65 -5.90 8.25
C TRP A 186 -15.24 -6.17 7.74
N HIS A 187 -14.96 -5.92 6.45
CA HIS A 187 -13.64 -6.10 5.86
C HIS A 187 -12.83 -4.82 5.99
N TRP A 188 -11.71 -4.90 6.71
CA TRP A 188 -10.61 -3.97 6.51
C TRP A 188 -9.99 -4.24 5.14
N MET A 189 -9.66 -3.21 4.38
CA MET A 189 -8.97 -3.39 3.10
C MET A 189 -7.74 -2.51 2.98
N ASP A 190 -6.70 -3.05 2.37
CA ASP A 190 -5.50 -2.33 1.99
C ASP A 190 -5.39 -2.35 0.47
N VAL A 191 -5.22 -1.19 -0.15
CA VAL A 191 -4.85 -1.06 -1.56
C VAL A 191 -3.48 -0.42 -1.62
N VAL A 192 -2.53 -1.17 -2.16
CA VAL A 192 -1.13 -0.79 -2.21
C VAL A 192 -0.64 -0.79 -3.64
N ILE A 193 0.05 0.27 -4.03
CA ILE A 193 0.67 0.40 -5.35
C ILE A 193 2.17 0.64 -5.16
N GLY A 194 3.00 -0.21 -5.74
CA GLY A 194 4.44 -0.04 -5.61
C GLY A 194 5.28 -1.14 -6.24
N GLN A 195 6.48 -1.38 -5.71
CA GLN A 195 7.40 -2.40 -6.25
C GLN A 195 8.37 -2.92 -5.19
N THR A 196 9.11 -3.97 -5.54
CA THR A 196 10.16 -4.55 -4.70
C THR A 196 11.56 -3.97 -4.94
N PHE A 197 12.27 -3.78 -3.84
CA PHE A 197 13.68 -3.42 -3.74
C PHE A 197 14.41 -4.52 -2.96
N THR A 198 15.67 -4.76 -3.28
CA THR A 198 16.55 -5.64 -2.51
C THR A 198 17.10 -4.87 -1.30
N LEU A 199 17.23 -5.55 -0.17
CA LEU A 199 17.93 -5.08 1.03
C LEU A 199 19.31 -5.76 1.10
N ASP A 200 20.34 -5.06 0.62
CA ASP A 200 21.72 -5.54 0.69
C ASP A 200 22.65 -4.37 1.03
N LYS A 201 23.22 -4.42 2.24
CA LYS A 201 24.17 -3.43 2.78
C LYS A 201 25.43 -3.25 1.96
N THR A 202 25.78 -4.24 1.14
CA THR A 202 26.98 -4.22 0.30
C THR A 202 26.70 -3.77 -1.13
N GLY A 203 25.41 -3.72 -1.52
CA GLY A 203 24.99 -3.30 -2.84
C GLY A 203 25.00 -1.78 -3.02
N ALA A 204 24.81 -1.35 -4.28
CA ALA A 204 24.75 0.07 -4.62
C ALA A 204 23.61 0.78 -3.90
N ASP A 205 23.85 2.02 -3.45
CA ASP A 205 22.81 2.83 -2.83
C ASP A 205 21.87 3.42 -3.88
N GLN A 206 20.65 2.87 -3.97
CA GLN A 206 19.59 3.41 -4.82
C GLN A 206 18.47 4.06 -4.01
N THR A 207 18.75 4.50 -2.78
CA THR A 207 17.85 5.32 -1.98
C THR A 207 17.37 6.56 -2.72
N PRO A 208 18.21 7.31 -3.48
CA PRO A 208 17.72 8.43 -4.28
C PRO A 208 16.68 8.02 -5.34
N LYS A 209 16.85 6.85 -5.99
CA LYS A 209 15.87 6.32 -6.95
C LYS A 209 14.57 5.93 -6.25
N CYS A 210 14.66 5.22 -5.12
CA CYS A 210 13.50 4.89 -4.30
C CYS A 210 12.75 6.15 -3.84
N ALA A 211 13.48 7.20 -3.44
CA ALA A 211 12.87 8.48 -3.08
C ALA A 211 12.22 9.18 -4.27
N LYS A 212 12.82 9.17 -5.48
CA LYS A 212 12.19 9.70 -6.71
C LYS A 212 10.90 8.93 -7.02
N PHE A 213 10.94 7.61 -6.95
CA PHE A 213 9.79 6.72 -7.12
C PHE A 213 8.66 7.04 -6.13
N LEU A 214 8.97 7.09 -4.83
CA LEU A 214 7.97 7.39 -3.81
C LEU A 214 7.44 8.83 -3.90
N ARG A 215 8.24 9.75 -4.46
CA ARG A 215 7.83 11.15 -4.66
C ARG A 215 6.69 11.26 -5.67
N ALA A 216 6.59 10.35 -6.63
CA ALA A 216 5.45 10.29 -7.54
C ALA A 216 4.15 10.23 -6.74
N PHE A 217 4.11 9.47 -5.64
CA PHE A 217 2.90 9.31 -4.82
C PHE A 217 2.55 10.47 -3.89
N MET A 218 3.46 11.44 -3.71
CA MET A 218 3.29 12.51 -2.73
C MET A 218 2.04 13.40 -2.91
N PRO A 219 1.53 13.66 -4.14
CA PRO A 219 0.26 14.35 -4.31
C PRO A 219 -0.91 13.66 -3.61
N TRP A 220 -0.80 12.38 -3.26
CA TRP A 220 -1.86 11.59 -2.61
C TRP A 220 -1.49 11.13 -1.19
N VAL A 221 -0.39 11.65 -0.64
CA VAL A 221 -0.03 11.50 0.77
C VAL A 221 -0.57 12.72 1.52
N ARG A 222 -1.77 12.63 2.09
CA ARG A 222 -2.49 13.78 2.69
C ARG A 222 -3.11 13.43 4.03
N ALA A 223 -3.03 14.41 4.95
CA ALA A 223 -3.72 14.41 6.23
C ALA A 223 -5.20 14.73 6.03
#